data_AF-A0A4R1KIE7-F1
#
_entry.id   AF-A0A4R1KIE7-F1
#
_cell.length_a   1.000
_cell.length_b   1.000
_cell.length_c   1.000
_cell.angle_alpha   90.00
_cell.angle_beta   90.00
_cell.angle_gamma   90.00
#
_symmetry.space_group_name_H-M   'P 1'
#
loop_
_entity.id
_entity.type
_entity.pdbx_description
1 polymer ?
#
loop_
_entity_poly.entity_id
_entity_poly.type
_entity_poly.pdbx_seq_one_letter_code
_entity_poly.pdbx_strand_id
1 'polypeptide(L)'
;MKQWIIAILMIGLSGCSVHPDQGPEMTLKPQTTQWQFNQPLSAQAWQSITGELSKSLALLRVYPIVIEGSKAFSARSKAIQSWLIRHGTQKSHIKLVTTSNRGVRVSMIQYHVKAQRCEGPQILYRWGENQHRDLCAVTLLRWQSMVYPQHMLKAGSH
;
A
#
# COMPACT_ATOMS: atom_id res chain seq x y z
N MET A 1 50.76 47.15 25.31
CA MET A 1 50.53 45.69 25.48
C MET A 1 49.12 45.46 26.02
N LYS A 2 48.11 45.39 25.15
CA LYS A 2 46.70 45.20 25.56
C LYS A 2 45.87 44.60 24.42
N GLN A 3 46.13 43.38 23.94
CA GLN A 3 45.19 42.69 23.05
C GLN A 3 45.36 41.17 23.12
N TRP A 4 44.84 40.53 24.17
CA TRP A 4 44.66 39.06 24.21
C TRP A 4 43.42 38.69 25.03
N ILE A 5 42.26 39.27 24.71
CA ILE A 5 40.96 38.77 25.23
C ILE A 5 39.89 38.93 24.15
N ILE A 6 40.11 38.37 22.96
CA ILE A 6 39.05 38.19 21.95
C ILE A 6 39.31 36.88 21.22
N ALA A 7 39.32 35.75 21.93
CA ALA A 7 39.43 34.44 21.29
C ALA A 7 38.65 33.31 21.98
N ILE A 8 37.92 33.59 23.06
CA ILE A 8 37.21 32.56 23.86
C ILE A 8 35.67 32.68 23.73
N LEU A 9 35.16 33.58 22.88
CA LEU A 9 33.72 33.85 22.76
C LEU A 9 33.08 33.41 21.44
N MET A 10 33.73 32.49 20.71
CA MET A 10 33.17 31.89 19.47
C MET A 10 33.20 30.36 19.45
N ILE A 11 33.06 29.71 20.62
CA ILE A 11 32.81 28.24 20.71
C ILE A 11 31.41 27.95 21.30
N GLY A 12 30.60 28.99 21.52
CA GLY A 12 29.26 28.86 22.12
C GLY A 12 28.09 28.78 21.12
N LEU A 13 28.35 28.76 19.81
CA LEU A 13 27.29 28.81 18.77
C LEU A 13 27.46 27.75 17.67
N SER A 14 28.13 26.63 17.96
CA SER A 14 27.72 25.35 17.35
C SER A 14 26.50 24.87 18.14
N GLY A 15 25.35 25.52 17.99
CA GLY A 15 24.52 25.23 16.85
C GLY A 15 23.94 23.86 17.11
N CYS A 16 22.78 23.82 17.76
CA CYS A 16 21.95 22.63 17.81
C CYS A 16 21.89 22.09 16.39
N SER A 17 22.59 20.98 16.11
CA SER A 17 22.41 20.32 14.84
C SER A 17 20.94 19.93 14.84
N VAL A 18 20.21 20.50 13.90
CA VAL A 18 18.86 20.05 13.56
C VAL A 18 19.05 18.57 13.25
N HIS A 19 18.80 17.72 14.25
CA HIS A 19 18.58 16.31 13.98
C HIS A 19 17.40 16.34 13.01
N PRO A 20 17.57 15.84 11.78
CA PRO A 20 16.43 15.83 10.90
C PRO A 20 15.39 14.97 11.60
N ASP A 21 14.27 15.59 12.00
CA ASP A 21 12.99 14.96 12.33
C ASP A 21 12.42 14.22 11.10
N GLN A 22 13.28 13.63 10.29
CA GLN A 22 12.93 12.80 9.17
C GLN A 22 12.69 11.41 9.76
N GLY A 23 11.42 11.17 10.09
CA GLY A 23 10.93 9.82 10.26
C GLY A 23 11.37 8.92 9.09
N PRO A 24 11.35 7.59 9.27
CA PRO A 24 11.90 6.67 8.29
C PRO A 24 11.38 6.91 6.87
N GLU A 25 12.30 6.92 5.90
CA GLU A 25 11.92 6.98 4.50
C GLU A 25 11.14 5.71 4.13
N MET A 26 9.83 5.88 3.91
CA MET A 26 8.91 4.82 3.53
C MET A 26 8.78 4.75 2.02
N THR A 27 8.92 3.55 1.47
CA THR A 27 8.64 3.28 0.06
C THR A 27 7.38 2.46 -0.08
N LEU A 28 6.55 2.82 -1.06
CA LEU A 28 5.41 2.03 -1.48
C LEU A 28 5.77 1.31 -2.77
N LYS A 29 5.66 -0.02 -2.75
CA LYS A 29 5.80 -0.83 -3.96
C LYS A 29 4.42 -1.35 -4.36
N PRO A 30 3.87 -0.96 -5.53
CA PRO A 30 2.64 -1.53 -6.01
C PRO A 30 2.87 -3.01 -6.34
N GLN A 31 1.95 -3.85 -5.93
CA GLN A 31 1.89 -5.27 -6.26
C GLN A 31 0.54 -5.54 -6.89
N THR A 32 0.57 -6.04 -8.13
CA THR A 32 -0.66 -6.35 -8.87
C THR A 32 -0.94 -7.83 -8.74
N THR A 33 -2.12 -8.18 -8.22
CA THR A 33 -2.63 -9.56 -8.27
C THR A 33 -3.62 -9.66 -9.40
N GLN A 34 -3.49 -10.70 -10.23
CA GLN A 34 -4.33 -10.90 -11.41
C GLN A 34 -4.86 -12.33 -11.46
N TRP A 35 -6.12 -12.47 -11.83
CA TRP A 35 -6.78 -13.72 -12.15
C TRP A 35 -7.30 -13.66 -13.57
N GLN A 36 -6.99 -14.67 -14.38
CA GLN A 36 -7.41 -14.73 -15.77
C GLN A 36 -8.29 -15.95 -16.02
N PHE A 37 -9.45 -15.71 -16.63
CA PHE A 37 -10.50 -16.69 -16.86
C PHE A 37 -10.84 -16.75 -18.35
N ASN A 38 -10.31 -17.77 -19.04
CA ASN A 38 -10.40 -17.89 -20.50
C ASN A 38 -11.51 -18.83 -20.99
N GLN A 39 -12.11 -19.64 -20.12
CA GLN A 39 -13.17 -20.59 -20.47
C GLN A 39 -14.50 -19.88 -20.79
N PRO A 40 -15.50 -20.47 -21.47
CA PRO A 40 -16.87 -19.93 -21.59
C PRO A 40 -17.64 -20.00 -20.25
N LEU A 41 -18.77 -19.27 -20.12
CA LEU A 41 -19.50 -19.17 -18.85
C LEU A 41 -20.35 -20.44 -18.71
N SER A 42 -19.89 -21.38 -17.89
CA SER A 42 -20.61 -22.58 -17.49
C SER A 42 -20.73 -22.64 -15.96
N ALA A 43 -21.58 -23.52 -15.44
CA ALA A 43 -21.73 -23.70 -13.98
C ALA A 43 -20.39 -24.08 -13.31
N GLN A 44 -19.63 -25.00 -13.92
CA GLN A 44 -18.33 -25.42 -13.43
C GLN A 44 -17.29 -24.29 -13.50
N ALA A 45 -17.22 -23.56 -14.63
CA ALA A 45 -16.32 -22.43 -14.76
C ALA A 45 -16.66 -21.32 -13.74
N TRP A 46 -17.94 -21.10 -13.46
CA TRP A 46 -18.39 -20.14 -12.47
C TRP A 46 -18.00 -20.54 -11.04
N GLN A 47 -18.11 -21.82 -10.69
CA GLN A 47 -17.62 -22.34 -9.41
C GLN A 47 -16.10 -22.16 -9.28
N SER A 48 -15.32 -22.45 -10.32
CA SER A 48 -13.86 -22.21 -10.30
C SER A 48 -13.52 -20.72 -10.14
N ILE A 49 -14.20 -19.83 -10.89
CA ILE A 49 -14.01 -18.38 -10.79
C ILE A 49 -14.27 -17.89 -9.36
N THR A 50 -15.45 -18.22 -8.83
CA THR A 50 -15.85 -17.76 -7.50
C THR A 50 -15.03 -18.40 -6.40
N GLY A 51 -14.62 -19.66 -6.55
CA GLY A 51 -13.70 -20.34 -5.65
C GLY A 51 -12.34 -19.64 -5.56
N GLU A 52 -11.74 -19.29 -6.69
CA GLU A 52 -10.46 -18.55 -6.68
C GLU A 52 -10.60 -17.13 -6.11
N LEU A 53 -11.64 -16.39 -6.50
CA LEU A 53 -11.87 -15.04 -5.97
C LEU A 53 -12.19 -15.06 -4.46
N SER A 54 -12.84 -16.11 -3.96
CA SER A 54 -13.16 -16.25 -2.54
C SER A 54 -11.92 -16.33 -1.65
N LYS A 55 -10.82 -16.93 -2.15
CA LYS A 55 -9.54 -16.99 -1.42
C LYS A 55 -8.94 -15.61 -1.16
N SER A 56 -9.32 -14.60 -1.94
CA SER A 56 -8.82 -13.22 -1.80
C SER A 56 -9.93 -12.21 -1.47
N LEU A 57 -11.08 -12.68 -1.00
CA LEU A 57 -12.26 -11.83 -0.80
C LEU A 57 -12.01 -10.68 0.19
N ALA A 58 -11.22 -10.91 1.24
CA ALA A 58 -10.85 -9.87 2.19
C ALA A 58 -10.13 -8.68 1.52
N LEU A 59 -9.22 -8.97 0.59
CA LEU A 59 -8.48 -7.95 -0.16
C LEU A 59 -9.38 -7.30 -1.22
N LEU A 60 -10.20 -8.09 -1.90
CA LEU A 60 -11.13 -7.61 -2.94
C LEU A 60 -12.24 -6.70 -2.39
N ARG A 61 -12.53 -6.74 -1.09
CA ARG A 61 -13.46 -5.78 -0.45
C ARG A 61 -12.87 -4.38 -0.31
N VAL A 62 -11.55 -4.33 -0.18
CA VAL A 62 -10.82 -3.17 0.30
C VAL A 62 -10.11 -2.45 -0.86
N TYR A 63 -9.46 -3.19 -1.75
CA TYR A 63 -8.66 -2.60 -2.82
C TYR A 63 -9.46 -2.31 -4.08
N PRO A 64 -9.05 -1.31 -4.90
CA PRO A 64 -9.61 -1.09 -6.22
C PRO A 64 -9.38 -2.30 -7.13
N ILE A 65 -10.42 -2.66 -7.88
CA ILE A 65 -10.47 -3.80 -8.79
C ILE A 65 -10.73 -3.32 -10.20
N VAL A 66 -9.99 -3.86 -11.15
CA VAL A 66 -10.26 -3.71 -12.58
C VAL A 66 -10.65 -5.06 -13.16
N ILE A 67 -11.83 -5.12 -13.76
CA ILE A 67 -12.33 -6.28 -14.51
C ILE A 67 -12.26 -5.95 -16.00
N GLU A 68 -11.28 -6.55 -16.67
CA GLU A 68 -11.09 -6.44 -18.11
C GLU A 68 -11.76 -7.60 -18.83
N GLY A 69 -12.48 -7.34 -19.91
CA GLY A 69 -12.98 -8.41 -20.78
C GLY A 69 -13.47 -7.88 -22.11
N SER A 70 -13.47 -8.71 -23.15
CA SER A 70 -14.01 -8.29 -24.44
C SER A 70 -15.54 -8.26 -24.46
N LYS A 71 -16.12 -7.67 -25.52
CA LYS A 71 -17.58 -7.64 -25.72
C LYS A 71 -18.20 -9.04 -25.61
N ALA A 72 -17.54 -10.07 -26.14
CA ALA A 72 -17.97 -11.46 -26.08
C ALA A 72 -18.06 -11.99 -24.63
N PHE A 73 -17.31 -11.40 -23.70
CA PHE A 73 -17.29 -11.79 -22.28
C PHE A 73 -18.02 -10.79 -21.36
N SER A 74 -18.75 -9.81 -21.91
CA SER A 74 -19.41 -8.74 -21.12
C SER A 74 -20.35 -9.29 -20.04
N ALA A 75 -21.14 -10.33 -20.37
CA ALA A 75 -22.03 -10.98 -19.41
C ALA A 75 -21.27 -11.55 -18.20
N ARG A 76 -20.10 -12.16 -18.43
CA ARG A 76 -19.26 -12.66 -17.34
C ARG A 76 -18.66 -11.53 -16.53
N SER A 77 -18.10 -10.50 -17.16
CA SER A 77 -17.51 -9.37 -16.42
C SER A 77 -18.55 -8.72 -15.50
N LYS A 78 -19.80 -8.58 -15.97
CA LYS A 78 -20.94 -8.13 -15.16
C LYS A 78 -21.32 -9.12 -14.06
N ALA A 79 -21.31 -10.42 -14.33
CA ALA A 79 -21.58 -11.44 -13.32
C ALA A 79 -20.54 -11.42 -12.19
N ILE A 80 -19.24 -11.30 -12.52
CA ILE A 80 -18.16 -11.14 -11.54
C ILE A 80 -18.35 -9.86 -10.73
N GLN A 81 -18.60 -8.72 -11.38
CA GLN A 81 -18.89 -7.47 -10.67
C GLN A 81 -20.05 -7.65 -9.69
N SER A 82 -21.14 -8.26 -10.13
CA SER A 82 -22.34 -8.45 -9.30
C SER A 82 -22.07 -9.38 -8.12
N TRP A 83 -21.27 -10.43 -8.32
CA TRP A 83 -20.84 -11.33 -7.25
C TRP A 83 -19.97 -10.61 -6.21
N LEU A 84 -18.99 -9.81 -6.65
CA LEU A 84 -18.14 -9.00 -5.76
C LEU A 84 -18.97 -8.01 -4.92
N ILE A 85 -19.93 -7.32 -5.55
CA ILE A 85 -20.83 -6.38 -4.86
C ILE A 85 -21.67 -7.11 -3.81
N ARG A 86 -22.27 -8.25 -4.16
CA ARG A 86 -23.03 -9.08 -3.21
C ARG A 86 -22.18 -9.60 -2.06
N HIS A 87 -20.86 -9.62 -2.18
CA HIS A 87 -19.95 -10.10 -1.15
C HIS A 87 -19.20 -8.97 -0.44
N GLY A 88 -19.67 -7.73 -0.57
CA GLY A 88 -19.26 -6.58 0.24
C GLY A 88 -18.22 -5.67 -0.42
N THR A 89 -17.82 -5.93 -1.67
CA THR A 89 -17.01 -4.98 -2.42
C THR A 89 -17.85 -3.78 -2.85
N GLN A 90 -17.40 -2.57 -2.55
CA GLN A 90 -18.10 -1.36 -2.99
C GLN A 90 -18.07 -1.25 -4.52
N LYS A 91 -19.22 -0.89 -5.13
CA LYS A 91 -19.31 -0.72 -6.59
C LYS A 91 -18.33 0.33 -7.13
N SER A 92 -18.07 1.39 -6.36
CA SER A 92 -17.08 2.44 -6.66
C SER A 92 -15.65 1.91 -6.78
N HIS A 93 -15.33 0.79 -6.13
CA HIS A 93 -14.01 0.16 -6.21
C HIS A 93 -13.86 -0.74 -7.44
N ILE A 94 -14.92 -1.03 -8.18
CA ILE A 94 -14.88 -1.95 -9.31
C ILE A 94 -15.02 -1.18 -10.62
N LYS A 95 -13.95 -1.18 -11.42
CA LYS A 95 -13.93 -0.64 -12.78
C LYS A 95 -14.08 -1.76 -13.80
N LEU A 96 -15.08 -1.67 -14.67
CA LEU A 96 -15.21 -2.53 -15.85
C LEU A 96 -14.51 -1.88 -17.03
N VAL A 97 -13.64 -2.62 -17.70
CA VAL A 97 -12.91 -2.16 -18.89
C VAL A 97 -13.16 -3.15 -20.02
N THR A 98 -13.60 -2.62 -21.17
CA THR A 98 -13.72 -3.43 -22.37
C THR A 98 -12.39 -3.46 -23.10
N THR A 99 -11.86 -4.66 -23.37
CA THR A 99 -10.58 -4.84 -24.06
C THR A 99 -10.73 -5.80 -25.24
N SER A 100 -9.73 -5.89 -26.12
CA SER A 100 -9.69 -6.88 -27.21
C SER A 100 -9.19 -8.26 -26.76
N ASN A 101 -8.88 -8.43 -25.47
CA ASN A 101 -8.29 -9.66 -24.94
C ASN A 101 -9.26 -10.84 -24.98
N ARG A 102 -8.72 -12.04 -25.19
CA ARG A 102 -9.48 -13.28 -25.05
C ARG A 102 -9.63 -13.59 -23.56
N GLY A 103 -10.87 -13.59 -23.07
CA GLY A 103 -11.22 -13.94 -21.70
C GLY A 103 -11.58 -12.75 -20.81
N VAL A 104 -11.69 -13.02 -19.51
CA VAL A 104 -11.90 -12.02 -18.47
C VAL A 104 -10.71 -12.02 -17.54
N ARG A 105 -10.14 -10.85 -17.27
CA ARG A 105 -9.08 -10.65 -16.29
C ARG A 105 -9.62 -9.81 -15.14
N VAL A 106 -9.49 -10.31 -13.92
CA VAL A 106 -9.72 -9.53 -12.70
C VAL A 106 -8.35 -9.16 -12.17
N SER A 107 -8.15 -7.89 -11.85
CA SER A 107 -6.90 -7.41 -11.30
C SER A 107 -7.14 -6.46 -10.14
N MET A 108 -6.26 -6.48 -9.16
CA MET A 108 -6.23 -5.53 -8.05
C MET A 108 -4.80 -5.05 -7.83
N ILE A 109 -4.66 -3.80 -7.38
CA ILE A 109 -3.35 -3.23 -7.02
C ILE A 109 -3.37 -3.01 -5.50
N GLN A 110 -2.48 -3.72 -4.81
CA GLN A 110 -2.18 -3.50 -3.40
C GLN A 110 -0.82 -2.80 -3.27
N TYR A 111 -0.62 -2.05 -2.20
CA TYR A 111 0.65 -1.34 -1.97
C TYR A 111 1.36 -1.96 -0.77
N HIS A 112 2.57 -2.45 -1.00
CA HIS A 112 3.44 -2.92 0.08
C HIS A 112 4.29 -1.77 0.60
N VAL A 113 4.24 -1.54 1.91
CA VAL A 113 5.07 -0.56 2.60
C VAL A 113 6.40 -1.21 2.98
N LYS A 114 7.51 -0.56 2.62
CA LYS A 114 8.86 -0.94 3.04
C LYS A 114 9.60 0.29 3.57
N ALA A 115 10.17 0.18 4.77
CA ALA A 115 11.10 1.18 5.29
C ALA A 115 12.49 0.97 4.66
N GLN A 116 13.13 2.02 4.15
CA GLN A 116 14.47 1.90 3.54
C GLN A 116 15.59 1.72 4.57
N ARG A 117 15.43 2.29 5.76
CA ARG A 117 16.46 2.33 6.82
C ARG A 117 15.87 2.11 8.21
N CYS A 118 15.12 1.03 8.43
CA CYS A 118 14.95 0.53 9.80
C CYS A 118 16.07 -0.49 10.05
N GLU A 119 17.07 -0.13 10.85
CA GLU A 119 18.12 -1.06 11.27
C GLU A 119 17.53 -2.11 12.23
N GLY A 120 17.45 -3.36 11.78
CA GLY A 120 17.40 -4.55 12.64
C GLY A 120 16.04 -4.91 13.26
N PRO A 121 15.69 -6.20 13.34
CA PRO A 121 14.44 -6.68 13.91
C PRO A 121 14.59 -6.86 15.42
N GLN A 122 14.62 -5.78 16.18
CA GLN A 122 14.42 -5.90 17.63
C GLN A 122 13.45 -4.83 18.08
N ILE A 123 12.18 -5.23 18.11
CA ILE A 123 11.15 -4.63 18.94
C ILE A 123 11.57 -4.89 20.40
N LEU A 124 12.60 -4.19 20.87
CA LEU A 124 12.89 -4.08 22.30
C LEU A 124 12.07 -2.89 22.77
N TYR A 125 10.83 -3.15 23.19
CA TYR A 125 10.05 -2.20 23.99
C TYR A 125 10.79 -1.99 25.33
N ARG A 126 11.83 -1.16 25.33
CA ARG A 126 12.34 -0.52 26.55
C ARG A 126 11.80 0.89 26.55
N TRP A 127 10.62 1.06 27.13
CA TRP A 127 10.06 2.35 27.49
C TRP A 127 11.12 3.15 28.27
N GLY A 128 11.63 4.22 27.66
CA GLY A 128 12.50 5.19 28.31
C GLY A 128 13.90 5.42 27.70
N GLU A 129 14.43 4.53 26.86
CA GLU A 129 15.84 4.64 26.42
C GLU A 129 16.08 4.93 24.92
N ASN A 130 15.11 4.67 24.02
CA ASN A 130 15.36 4.80 22.57
C ASN A 130 14.17 5.36 21.78
N GLN A 131 13.81 6.62 22.04
CA GLN A 131 12.68 7.29 21.35
C GLN A 131 12.74 7.20 19.81
N HIS A 132 13.94 7.22 19.19
CA HIS A 132 14.05 7.18 17.72
C HIS A 132 13.87 5.80 17.06
N ARG A 133 14.25 4.69 17.72
CA ARG A 133 14.05 3.33 17.15
C ARG A 133 12.59 2.90 17.20
N ASP A 134 11.90 3.28 18.27
CA ASP A 134 10.47 3.03 18.44
C ASP A 134 9.64 3.77 17.38
N LEU A 135 10.06 4.99 16.99
CA LEU A 135 9.39 5.75 15.93
C LEU A 135 9.46 5.06 14.55
N CYS A 136 10.53 4.32 14.22
CA CYS A 136 10.64 3.60 12.94
C CYS A 136 9.61 2.47 12.84
N ALA A 137 9.59 1.61 13.86
CA ALA A 137 8.71 0.45 13.93
C ALA A 137 7.24 0.86 14.07
N VAL A 138 6.94 1.84 14.92
CA VAL A 138 5.58 2.38 15.09
C VAL A 138 5.08 3.03 13.80
N THR A 139 5.94 3.80 13.10
CA THR A 139 5.57 4.39 11.81
C THR A 139 5.35 3.32 10.74
N LEU A 140 6.21 2.29 10.68
CA LEU A 140 6.03 1.17 9.76
C LEU A 140 4.70 0.44 10.01
N LEU A 141 4.42 0.07 11.27
CA LEU A 141 3.18 -0.60 11.66
C LEU A 141 1.96 0.28 11.40
N ARG A 142 2.07 1.59 11.63
CA ARG A 142 1.02 2.56 11.30
C ARG A 142 0.74 2.57 9.79
N TRP A 143 1.76 2.57 8.94
CA TRP A 143 1.56 2.53 7.50
C TRP A 143 1.06 1.17 7.01
N GLN A 144 1.54 0.06 7.60
CA GLN A 144 1.11 -1.30 7.26
C GLN A 144 -0.33 -1.60 7.69
N SER A 145 -0.80 -0.95 8.76
CA SER A 145 -2.20 -1.05 9.21
C SER A 145 -3.16 -0.18 8.38
N MET A 146 -2.64 0.69 7.50
CA MET A 146 -3.50 1.47 6.60
C MET A 146 -4.01 0.61 5.45
N VAL A 147 -5.30 0.77 5.20
CA VAL A 147 -5.99 0.22 4.04
C VAL A 147 -5.48 0.84 2.73
N TYR A 148 -5.11 2.13 2.74
CA TYR A 148 -4.65 2.87 1.57
C TYR A 148 -3.40 3.71 1.87
N PRO A 149 -2.23 3.08 2.06
CA PRO A 149 -1.01 3.78 2.45
C PRO A 149 -0.54 4.81 1.40
N GLN A 150 -0.97 4.67 0.13
CA GLN A 150 -0.66 5.63 -0.94
C GLN A 150 -1.21 7.05 -0.73
N HIS A 151 -2.23 7.23 0.12
CA HIS A 151 -2.70 8.59 0.43
C HIS A 151 -1.75 9.36 1.35
N MET A 152 -0.88 8.67 2.10
CA MET A 152 0.10 9.34 2.98
C MET A 152 1.22 10.04 2.19
N LEU A 153 1.61 9.49 1.04
CA LEU A 153 2.61 10.15 0.17
C LEU A 153 2.11 11.48 -0.40
N LYS A 154 0.79 11.64 -0.57
CA LYS A 154 0.20 12.88 -1.11
C LYS A 154 0.14 14.01 -0.07
N ALA A 155 0.23 13.70 1.22
CA ALA A 155 0.13 14.70 2.29
C ALA A 155 1.49 15.34 2.65
N GLY A 156 2.61 14.78 2.17
CA GLY A 156 3.97 15.23 2.48
C GLY A 156 4.63 16.12 1.40
N SER A 157 3.87 16.57 0.39
CA SER A 157 4.35 17.43 -0.69
C SER A 157 3.89 18.88 -0.51
N HIS A 158 4.20 19.46 0.65
CA HIS A 158 4.03 20.89 0.94
C HIS A 158 5.35 21.49 1.37
#